data_AF-E1WX98-F1
#
_entry.id   AF-E1WX98-F1
#
_cell.length_a   1.000
_cell.length_b   1.000
_cell.length_c   1.000
_cell.angle_alpha   90.00
_cell.angle_beta   90.00
_cell.angle_gamma   90.00
#
_symmetry.space_group_name_H-M   'P 1'
#
loop_
_entity.id
_entity.type
_entity.pdbx_description
1 polymer ?
#
loop_
_entity_poly.entity_id
_entity_poly.type
_entity_poly.pdbx_seq_one_letter_code
_entity_poly.pdbx_strand_id
1 'polypeptide(L)'
;MESQLDNLYPVKKGKLAKDKDENFMLLNSEGKAYSTNSAILLIWELCSGESSVTQLCNELRANSKNNSVDLTEKVSEIIEKLNKAKLVEFKRLEH
;
A
#
# COMPACT_ATOMS: atom_id res chain seq x y z
N MET A 1 -7.17 11.39 16.22
CA MET A 1 -7.07 10.03 15.64
C MET A 1 -5.80 9.84 14.80
N GLU A 2 -4.90 10.82 14.69
CA GLU A 2 -3.74 10.80 13.76
C GLU A 2 -2.53 9.98 14.24
N SER A 3 -2.52 9.52 15.50
CA SER A 3 -1.30 9.01 16.15
C SER A 3 -0.99 7.52 15.91
N GLN A 4 -1.88 6.74 15.30
CA GLN A 4 -1.67 5.29 15.12
C GLN A 4 -0.98 4.91 13.79
N LEU A 5 -1.04 5.77 12.76
CA LEU A 5 -0.47 5.50 11.44
C LEU A 5 1.04 5.79 11.36
N ASP A 6 1.55 6.61 12.27
CA ASP A 6 2.95 7.04 12.27
C ASP A 6 3.93 5.91 12.61
N ASN A 7 3.49 4.95 13.42
CA ASN A 7 4.29 3.78 13.81
C ASN A 7 4.02 2.53 12.95
N LEU A 8 3.24 2.66 11.87
CA LEU A 8 2.94 1.57 10.96
C LEU A 8 3.76 1.73 9.69
N TYR A 9 4.70 0.81 9.49
CA TYR A 9 5.58 0.77 8.34
C TYR A 9 5.13 -0.39 7.44
N PRO A 10 4.31 -0.13 6.40
CA PRO A 10 3.86 -1.17 5.51
C PRO A 10 5.02 -1.68 4.66
N VAL A 11 5.21 -2.99 4.70
CA VAL A 11 6.21 -3.74 3.94
C VAL A 11 5.48 -4.55 2.89
N LYS A 12 5.83 -4.35 1.63
CA LYS A 12 5.26 -5.09 0.50
C LYS A 12 5.65 -6.56 0.60
N LYS A 13 4.64 -7.40 0.43
CA LYS A 13 4.72 -8.85 0.39
C LYS A 13 4.11 -9.33 -0.92
N GLY A 14 4.47 -10.54 -1.29
CA GLY A 14 4.04 -11.10 -2.56
C GLY A 14 4.90 -10.62 -3.73
N LYS A 15 4.36 -10.77 -4.95
CA LYS A 15 5.07 -10.51 -6.20
C LYS A 15 4.15 -9.88 -7.23
N LEU A 16 4.71 -8.99 -8.03
CA LEU A 16 4.05 -8.51 -9.24
C LEU A 16 4.04 -9.61 -10.29
N ALA A 17 2.88 -9.83 -10.90
CA ALA A 17 2.69 -10.70 -12.04
C ALA A 17 1.82 -10.00 -13.08
N LYS A 18 1.72 -10.62 -14.25
CA LYS A 18 0.80 -10.21 -15.31
C LYS A 18 -0.15 -11.36 -15.63
N ASP A 19 -1.41 -11.03 -15.86
CA ASP A 19 -2.37 -11.97 -16.42
C ASP A 19 -2.10 -12.22 -17.91
N LYS A 20 -2.86 -13.16 -18.52
CA LYS A 20 -2.87 -13.44 -19.96
C LYS A 20 -3.17 -12.20 -20.81
N ASP A 21 -3.96 -11.27 -20.28
CA ASP A 21 -4.29 -10.00 -20.93
C ASP A 21 -3.27 -8.87 -20.61
N GLU A 22 -2.06 -9.21 -20.15
CA GLU A 22 -1.00 -8.29 -19.74
C GLU A 22 -1.35 -7.32 -18.59
N ASN A 23 -2.50 -7.53 -17.94
CA ASN A 23 -2.92 -6.75 -16.78
C ASN A 23 -2.06 -7.06 -15.56
N PHE A 24 -1.66 -6.03 -14.81
CA PHE A 24 -0.89 -6.21 -13.59
C PHE A 24 -1.74 -6.89 -12.49
N MET A 25 -1.14 -7.87 -11.84
CA MET A 25 -1.70 -8.62 -10.72
C MET A 25 -0.69 -8.72 -9.58
N LEU A 26 -1.19 -8.79 -8.36
CA LEU A 26 -0.37 -9.04 -7.17
C LEU A 26 -0.62 -10.47 -6.68
N LEU A 27 0.40 -11.30 -6.66
CA LEU A 27 0.34 -12.63 -6.06
C LEU A 27 0.83 -12.59 -4.62
N ASN A 28 0.02 -13.05 -3.69
CA ASN A 28 0.43 -13.22 -2.30
C ASN A 28 1.21 -14.54 -2.10
N SER A 29 1.76 -14.72 -0.90
CA SER A 29 2.51 -15.94 -0.55
C SER A 29 1.64 -17.21 -0.47
N GLU A 30 0.31 -17.08 -0.46
CA GLU A 30 -0.62 -18.21 -0.51
C GLU A 30 -0.92 -18.66 -1.96
N GLY A 31 -0.33 -18.00 -2.97
CA GLY A 31 -0.60 -18.28 -4.38
C GLY A 31 -1.91 -17.67 -4.89
N LYS A 32 -2.54 -16.75 -4.14
CA LYS A 32 -3.72 -16.01 -4.61
C LYS A 32 -3.28 -14.78 -5.40
N ALA A 33 -3.82 -14.66 -6.61
CA ALA A 33 -3.62 -13.49 -7.45
C ALA A 33 -4.78 -12.50 -7.27
N TYR A 34 -4.45 -11.23 -7.09
CA TYR A 34 -5.39 -10.12 -6.97
C TYR A 34 -5.16 -9.16 -8.12
N SER A 35 -6.22 -8.86 -8.89
CA SER A 35 -6.16 -7.83 -9.93
C SER A 35 -5.89 -6.48 -9.27
N THR A 36 -4.91 -5.75 -9.79
CA THR A 36 -4.53 -4.43 -9.28
C THR A 36 -4.68 -3.38 -10.37
N ASN A 37 -4.75 -2.13 -9.97
CA ASN A 37 -4.71 -0.98 -10.88
C ASN A 37 -3.47 -0.14 -10.61
N SER A 38 -3.24 0.89 -11.41
CA SER A 38 -2.07 1.76 -11.31
C SER A 38 -1.91 2.39 -9.92
N ALA A 39 -3.02 2.74 -9.26
CA ALA A 39 -3.00 3.36 -7.93
C ALA A 39 -2.61 2.37 -6.83
N ILE A 40 -3.22 1.19 -6.83
CA ILE A 40 -2.91 0.12 -5.86
C ILE A 40 -1.49 -0.37 -6.07
N LEU A 41 -1.04 -0.52 -7.33
CA LEU A 41 0.33 -0.91 -7.65
C LEU A 41 1.33 0.14 -7.14
N LEU A 42 1.07 1.42 -7.37
CA LEU A 42 1.93 2.50 -6.86
C LEU A 42 2.02 2.46 -5.32
N ILE A 43 0.88 2.35 -4.63
CA ILE A 43 0.85 2.28 -3.16
C ILE A 43 1.64 1.06 -2.68
N TRP A 44 1.41 -0.11 -3.28
CA TRP A 44 2.12 -1.34 -2.95
C TRP A 44 3.62 -1.23 -3.20
N GLU A 45 4.04 -0.57 -4.28
CA GLU A 45 5.44 -0.35 -4.60
C GLU A 45 6.14 0.57 -3.59
N LEU A 46 5.42 1.57 -3.09
CA LEU A 46 5.93 2.50 -2.08
C LEU A 46 6.01 1.89 -0.68
N CYS A 47 5.25 0.81 -0.41
CA CYS A 47 5.30 0.05 0.85
C CYS A 47 6.64 -0.70 0.99
N SER A 48 7.76 0.00 1.17
CA SER A 48 9.09 -0.62 1.28
C SER A 48 9.44 -1.01 2.72
N GLY A 49 8.65 -0.59 3.71
CA GLY A 49 8.96 -0.74 5.14
C GLY A 49 9.84 0.37 5.73
N GLU A 50 10.29 1.31 4.91
CA GLU A 50 11.11 2.46 5.32
C GLU A 50 10.26 3.68 5.65
N SER A 51 9.12 3.84 4.97
CA SER A 51 8.19 4.94 5.16
C SER A 51 6.96 4.49 5.94
N SER A 52 6.51 5.31 6.91
CA SER A 52 5.25 5.09 7.61
C SER A 52 4.04 5.36 6.71
N VAL A 53 2.84 4.89 7.08
CA VAL A 53 1.60 5.19 6.33
C VAL A 53 1.39 6.70 6.19
N THR A 54 1.72 7.48 7.22
CA THR A 54 1.66 8.95 7.18
C THR A 54 2.62 9.54 6.15
N GLN A 55 3.88 9.07 6.12
CA GLN A 55 4.89 9.47 5.14
C GLN A 55 4.43 9.14 3.71
N LEU A 56 3.95 7.92 3.49
CA LEU A 56 3.41 7.49 2.19
C LEU A 56 2.26 8.39 1.72
N CYS A 57 1.37 8.74 2.63
CA CYS A 57 0.28 9.65 2.30
C CYS A 57 0.80 11.04 1.92
N ASN A 58 1.79 11.56 2.65
CA ASN A 58 2.40 12.85 2.33
C ASN A 58 3.10 12.82 0.97
N GLU A 59 3.81 11.75 0.63
CA GLU A 59 4.45 11.56 -0.69
C GLU A 59 3.42 11.51 -1.82
N LEU A 60 2.33 10.77 -1.63
CA LEU A 60 1.23 10.68 -2.61
C LEU A 60 0.50 12.02 -2.76
N ARG A 61 0.35 12.77 -1.66
CA ARG A 61 -0.18 14.14 -1.68
C ARG A 61 0.76 15.10 -2.40
N ALA A 62 2.07 15.03 -2.18
CA ALA A 62 3.04 15.88 -2.88
C ALA A 62 2.98 15.66 -4.41
N ASN A 63 2.71 14.43 -4.84
CA ASN A 63 2.55 14.08 -6.24
C ASN A 63 1.14 14.36 -6.81
N SER A 64 0.13 14.57 -5.95
CA SER A 64 -1.27 14.78 -6.35
C SER A 64 -1.74 16.20 -6.02
N LYS A 65 -2.06 17.01 -7.03
CA LYS A 65 -2.66 18.36 -6.86
C LYS A 65 -4.02 18.40 -6.15
N ASN A 66 -4.52 17.28 -5.64
CA ASN A 66 -5.90 17.13 -5.18
C ASN A 66 -6.03 17.20 -3.65
N ASN A 67 -7.19 17.67 -3.21
CA ASN A 67 -7.51 18.06 -1.85
C ASN A 67 -7.24 16.93 -0.82
N SER A 68 -6.56 17.29 0.26
CA SER A 68 -5.67 16.41 1.02
C SER A 68 -6.40 15.32 1.83
N VAL A 69 -7.57 15.63 2.38
CA VAL A 69 -8.26 14.79 3.39
C VAL A 69 -8.71 13.43 2.83
N ASP A 70 -9.29 13.43 1.63
CA ASP A 70 -9.83 12.21 1.00
C ASP A 70 -8.75 11.20 0.59
N LEU A 71 -7.53 11.68 0.30
CA LEU A 71 -6.43 10.82 -0.13
C LEU A 71 -5.89 9.95 1.01
N THR A 72 -5.83 10.48 2.24
CA THR A 72 -5.30 9.75 3.39
C THR A 72 -6.17 8.56 3.76
N GLU A 73 -7.48 8.76 3.79
CA GLU A 73 -8.44 7.68 4.07
C GLU A 73 -8.37 6.62 2.96
N LYS A 74 -8.38 7.02 1.69
CA LYS A 74 -8.26 6.07 0.57
C LYS A 74 -6.98 5.25 0.61
N VAL A 75 -5.83 5.88 0.88
CA VAL A 75 -4.54 5.18 0.99
C VAL A 75 -4.56 4.21 2.16
N SER A 76 -5.06 4.64 3.32
CA SER A 76 -5.17 3.79 4.50
C SER A 76 -6.07 2.58 4.23
N GLU A 77 -7.22 2.78 3.60
CA GLU A 77 -8.13 1.70 3.18
C GLU A 77 -7.47 0.72 2.20
N ILE A 78 -6.70 1.23 1.22
CA ILE A 78 -6.00 0.37 0.25
C ILE A 78 -4.93 -0.46 0.94
N ILE A 79 -4.11 0.15 1.79
CA ILE A 79 -3.06 -0.55 2.54
C ILE A 79 -3.69 -1.60 3.47
N GLU A 80 -4.81 -1.28 4.11
CA GLU A 80 -5.55 -2.26 4.92
C GLU A 80 -6.07 -3.43 4.07
N LYS A 81 -6.64 -3.17 2.88
CA LYS A 81 -7.07 -4.23 1.95
C LYS A 81 -5.89 -5.09 1.49
N LEU A 82 -4.75 -4.49 1.18
CA LEU A 82 -3.52 -5.20 0.83
C LEU A 82 -3.02 -6.07 2.00
N ASN A 83 -3.11 -5.57 3.23
CA ASN A 83 -2.76 -6.34 4.42
C ASN A 83 -3.70 -7.54 4.62
N LYS A 84 -5.01 -7.35 4.49
CA LYS A 84 -6.02 -8.42 4.50
C LYS A 84 -5.76 -9.47 3.40
N ALA A 85 -5.26 -9.04 2.24
CA ALA A 85 -4.87 -9.92 1.14
C ALA A 85 -3.51 -10.61 1.33
N LYS A 86 -2.80 -10.39 2.45
CA LYS A 86 -1.42 -10.84 2.69
C LYS A 86 -0.41 -10.36 1.64
N LEU A 87 -0.69 -9.21 1.04
CA LEU A 87 0.17 -8.51 0.08
C LEU A 87 0.99 -7.40 0.74
N VAL A 88 0.65 -7.00 1.95
CA VAL A 88 1.41 -6.04 2.76
C VAL A 88 1.42 -6.53 4.21
N GLU A 89 2.51 -6.27 4.91
CA GLU A 89 2.63 -6.52 6.34
C GLU A 89 3.00 -5.23 7.06
N PHE A 90 2.37 -4.94 8.19
CA PHE A 90 2.73 -3.78 8.99
C PHE A 90 3.85 -4.15 9.97
N LYS A 91 5.00 -3.50 9.81
CA LYS A 91 6.06 -3.54 10.80
C LYS A 91 5.84 -2.39 11.78
N ARG A 92 5.86 -2.68 13.08
CA ARG A 92 6.04 -1.66 14.12
C ARG A 92 7.51 -1.64 14.48
N LEU A 93 8.13 -0.47 14.40
CA LEU A 93 9.44 -0.27 15.01
C LEU A 93 9.19 -0.01 16.49
N GLU A 94 9.53 -0.98 17.33
CA GLU A 94 9.65 -0.76 18.77
C GLU A 94 10.94 0.04 18.97
N HIS A 95 10.79 1.31 19.33
CA HIS A 95 11.90 2.22 19.58
C HIS A 95 12.28 2.21 21.06
#